data_AF-A0A345QSY0-F1
#
_entry.id   AF-A0A345QSY0-F1
#
_cell.length_a   1.000
_cell.length_b   1.000
_cell.length_c   1.000
_cell.angle_alpha   90.00
_cell.angle_beta   90.00
_cell.angle_gamma   90.00
#
_symmetry.space_group_name_H-M   'P 1'
#
loop_
_entity.id
_entity.type
_entity.pdbx_description
1 polymer ?
#
loop_
_entity_poly.entity_id
_entity_poly.type
_entity_poly.pdbx_seq_one_letter_code
_entity_poly.pdbx_strand_id
1 'polypeptide(L)'
;MLQTIDDDQLLENVMMKLDSSEVATKRPRPQRDALSWTLPGFVAGARVATSFGNLPIEALRLRDPVRTISGDYLPVKWIDKIQLDTKFLSLHPEANPIFIPQGSLAPMAPNSDILVSPVQNLKLPKHTSGTPAISAQSIVGRGNIARKSQQNLTYYLFHCGEDTSISIDGLWFEILHK
;
A
#
# COMPACT_ATOMS: atom_id res chain seq x y z
N MET A 1 -59.21 42.60 -26.95
CA MET A 1 -58.20 41.61 -26.51
C MET A 1 -57.01 41.76 -27.42
N LEU A 2 -55.86 42.18 -26.86
CA LEU A 2 -54.47 42.12 -27.35
C LEU A 2 -53.73 43.30 -26.69
N GLN A 3 -52.99 43.02 -25.61
CA GLN A 3 -52.10 43.99 -24.96
C GLN A 3 -50.78 44.03 -25.75
N THR A 4 -50.36 45.23 -26.13
CA THR A 4 -49.04 45.54 -26.68
C THR A 4 -48.01 45.35 -25.58
N ILE A 5 -47.09 44.42 -25.78
CA ILE A 5 -45.94 44.20 -24.91
C ILE A 5 -44.95 45.33 -25.20
N ASP A 6 -44.58 46.06 -24.14
CA ASP A 6 -43.74 47.26 -24.18
C ASP A 6 -42.28 46.84 -24.42
N ASP A 7 -41.72 47.18 -25.60
CA ASP A 7 -40.40 46.73 -26.05
C ASP A 7 -39.25 47.21 -25.15
N ASP A 8 -39.46 48.29 -24.39
CA ASP A 8 -38.49 48.84 -23.44
C ASP A 8 -38.29 47.91 -22.22
N GLN A 9 -39.32 47.18 -21.79
CA GLN A 9 -39.19 46.17 -20.73
C GLN A 9 -38.42 44.92 -21.19
N LEU A 10 -38.35 44.69 -22.50
CA LEU A 10 -37.66 43.54 -23.08
C LEU A 10 -36.15 43.82 -23.15
N LEU A 11 -35.76 45.07 -23.40
CA LEU A 11 -34.34 45.49 -23.41
C LEU A 11 -33.73 45.55 -22.00
N GLU A 12 -34.48 46.01 -21.01
CA GLU A 12 -34.00 46.06 -19.61
C GLU A 12 -33.73 44.66 -19.03
N ASN A 13 -34.60 43.69 -19.37
CA ASN A 13 -34.44 42.29 -19.00
C ASN A 13 -33.30 41.57 -19.72
N VAL A 14 -32.88 42.05 -20.91
CA VAL A 14 -31.74 41.50 -21.65
C VAL A 14 -30.42 42.06 -21.14
N MET A 15 -30.38 43.35 -20.75
CA MET A 15 -29.18 43.97 -20.16
C MET A 15 -28.82 43.39 -18.78
N MET A 16 -29.80 43.05 -17.93
CA MET A 16 -29.51 42.38 -16.65
C MET A 16 -28.98 40.94 -16.79
N LYS A 17 -29.21 40.27 -17.93
CA LYS A 17 -28.74 38.88 -18.16
C LYS A 17 -27.32 38.79 -18.72
N LEU A 18 -26.71 39.91 -19.12
CA LEU A 18 -25.39 39.92 -19.73
C LEU A 18 -24.24 40.21 -18.74
N ASP A 19 -24.56 40.60 -17.50
CA ASP A 19 -23.56 40.83 -16.43
C ASP A 19 -23.37 39.63 -15.49
N SER A 20 -24.12 38.56 -15.67
CA SER A 20 -23.77 37.25 -15.09
C SER A 20 -22.75 36.57 -16.00
N SER A 21 -21.54 37.12 -16.04
CA SER A 21 -20.36 36.31 -16.33
C SER A 21 -20.19 35.32 -15.17
N GLU A 22 -21.00 34.27 -15.17
CA GLU A 22 -20.64 33.03 -14.51
C GLU A 22 -19.35 32.57 -15.17
N VAL A 23 -18.24 32.88 -14.50
CA VAL A 23 -16.95 32.26 -14.74
C VAL A 23 -17.23 30.77 -14.78
N ALA A 24 -17.29 30.21 -15.99
CA ALA A 24 -17.42 28.79 -16.21
C ALA A 24 -16.24 28.17 -15.43
N THR A 25 -16.52 27.68 -14.23
CA THR A 25 -15.55 27.00 -13.41
C THR A 25 -15.18 25.80 -14.24
N LYS A 26 -14.04 25.91 -14.92
CA LYS A 26 -13.39 24.85 -15.66
C LYS A 26 -13.47 23.66 -14.73
N ARG A 27 -14.37 22.69 -15.05
CA ARG A 27 -14.57 21.50 -14.22
C ARG A 27 -13.18 21.07 -13.82
N PRO A 28 -12.84 21.00 -12.52
CA PRO A 28 -11.52 20.59 -12.13
C PRO A 28 -11.27 19.31 -12.91
N ARG A 29 -10.26 19.37 -13.80
CA ARG A 29 -9.74 18.17 -14.46
C ARG A 29 -9.64 17.18 -13.32
N PRO A 30 -10.28 15.98 -13.35
CA PRO A 30 -10.22 15.06 -12.23
C PRO A 30 -8.75 15.00 -11.87
N GLN A 31 -8.43 15.58 -10.72
CA GLN A 31 -7.08 15.59 -10.22
C GLN A 31 -6.82 14.11 -10.16
N ARG A 32 -5.92 13.60 -11.02
CA ARG A 32 -5.63 12.17 -11.03
C ARG A 32 -5.23 11.91 -9.60
N ASP A 33 -6.14 11.32 -8.82
CA ASP A 33 -5.87 10.94 -7.45
C ASP A 33 -4.56 10.20 -7.61
N ALA A 34 -3.50 10.71 -6.97
CA ALA A 34 -2.22 10.03 -7.00
C ALA A 34 -2.56 8.61 -6.56
N LEU A 35 -2.53 7.64 -7.50
CA LEU A 35 -3.12 6.34 -7.27
C LEU A 35 -2.45 5.82 -6.01
N SER A 36 -3.21 5.71 -4.92
CA SER A 36 -2.62 5.26 -3.67
C SER A 36 -2.24 3.80 -3.90
N TRP A 37 -0.95 3.51 -3.80
CA TRP A 37 -0.49 2.13 -3.83
C TRP A 37 -1.17 1.39 -2.68
N THR A 38 -1.96 0.37 -2.97
CA THR A 38 -2.81 -0.34 -1.99
C THR A 38 -2.45 -1.82 -1.86
N LEU A 39 -1.47 -2.27 -2.63
CA LEU A 39 -1.10 -3.67 -2.70
C LEU A 39 -0.07 -4.05 -1.61
N PRO A 40 -0.40 -4.90 -0.62
CA PRO A 40 0.58 -5.46 0.30
C PRO A 40 1.51 -6.44 -0.42
N GLY A 41 2.64 -6.79 0.19
CA GLY A 41 3.56 -7.76 -0.37
C GLY A 41 5.00 -7.58 0.06
N PHE A 42 5.80 -8.55 -0.33
CA PHE A 42 7.21 -8.68 0.04
C PHE A 42 8.07 -8.81 -1.21
N VAL A 43 9.34 -8.45 -1.11
CA VAL A 43 10.30 -8.65 -2.21
C VAL A 43 11.10 -9.93 -1.94
N ALA A 44 11.68 -10.49 -3.01
CA ALA A 44 12.58 -11.64 -2.91
C ALA A 44 13.66 -11.44 -1.83
N GLY A 45 14.02 -12.53 -1.16
CA GLY A 45 14.97 -12.53 -0.05
C GLY A 45 14.34 -12.37 1.33
N ALA A 46 13.08 -11.94 1.43
CA ALA A 46 12.33 -11.98 2.69
C ALA A 46 12.16 -13.42 3.16
N ARG A 47 12.51 -13.73 4.42
CA ARG A 47 12.52 -15.11 4.93
C ARG A 47 11.32 -15.39 5.83
N VAL A 48 10.41 -16.23 5.36
CA VAL A 48 9.21 -16.66 6.07
C VAL A 48 9.58 -17.80 7.02
N ALA A 49 9.21 -17.69 8.30
CA ALA A 49 9.41 -18.76 9.25
C ALA A 49 8.40 -19.89 9.00
N THR A 50 8.91 -21.08 8.68
CA THR A 50 8.12 -22.29 8.47
C THR A 50 8.49 -23.37 9.47
N SER A 51 7.73 -24.46 9.55
CA SER A 51 8.08 -25.59 10.44
C SER A 51 9.41 -26.26 10.09
N PHE A 52 9.90 -26.05 8.86
CA PHE A 52 11.16 -26.60 8.36
C PHE A 52 12.33 -25.61 8.47
N GLY A 53 12.09 -24.41 9.01
CA GLY A 53 13.05 -23.32 9.10
C GLY A 53 12.64 -22.08 8.30
N ASN A 54 13.59 -21.18 8.10
CA ASN A 54 13.34 -19.91 7.41
C ASN A 54 13.45 -20.11 5.89
N LEU A 55 12.33 -20.03 5.20
CA LEU A 55 12.23 -20.21 3.75
C LEU A 55 12.16 -18.84 3.05
N PRO A 56 12.96 -18.59 2.00
CA PRO A 56 12.80 -17.37 1.22
C PRO A 56 11.41 -17.35 0.55
N ILE A 57 10.78 -16.19 0.49
CA ILE A 57 9.39 -16.05 0.04
C ILE A 57 9.17 -16.49 -1.41
N GLU A 58 10.18 -16.34 -2.27
CA GLU A 58 10.17 -16.83 -3.65
C GLU A 58 10.10 -18.37 -3.75
N ALA A 59 10.54 -19.08 -2.70
CA ALA A 59 10.51 -20.53 -2.62
C ALA A 59 9.24 -21.06 -1.93
N LEU A 60 8.41 -20.19 -1.33
CA LEU A 60 7.17 -20.57 -0.66
C LEU A 60 6.22 -21.26 -1.64
N ARG A 61 5.56 -22.33 -1.19
CA ARG A 61 4.62 -23.14 -1.96
C ARG A 61 3.30 -23.31 -1.21
N LEU A 62 2.27 -23.66 -1.99
CA LEU A 62 0.97 -24.01 -1.45
C LEU A 62 1.13 -25.12 -0.40
N ARG A 63 0.42 -24.97 0.71
CA ARG A 63 0.40 -25.86 1.88
C ARG A 63 1.65 -25.82 2.75
N ASP A 64 2.63 -24.97 2.45
CA ASP A 64 3.77 -24.78 3.35
C ASP A 64 3.28 -24.26 4.72
N PRO A 65 3.74 -24.86 5.83
CA PRO A 65 3.33 -24.48 7.17
C PRO A 65 4.09 -23.24 7.65
N VAL A 66 3.44 -22.08 7.70
CA VAL A 66 4.03 -20.81 8.15
C VAL A 66 3.68 -20.51 9.61
N ARG A 67 4.64 -19.94 10.34
CA ARG A 67 4.51 -19.66 11.77
C ARG A 67 3.67 -18.41 12.02
N THR A 68 2.61 -18.55 12.81
CA THR A 68 1.76 -17.45 13.24
C THR A 68 2.19 -16.87 14.58
N ILE A 69 1.64 -15.70 14.91
CA ILE A 69 1.85 -15.06 16.22
C ILE A 69 1.19 -15.83 17.38
N SER A 70 0.16 -16.66 17.12
CA SER A 70 -0.42 -17.55 18.15
C SER A 70 0.55 -18.66 18.55
N GLY A 71 1.57 -18.93 17.73
CA GLY A 71 2.53 -20.01 17.92
C GLY A 71 2.21 -21.25 17.06
N ASP A 72 1.04 -21.28 16.43
CA ASP A 72 0.63 -22.34 15.53
C ASP A 72 1.27 -22.21 14.14
N TYR A 73 1.14 -23.26 13.35
CA TYR A 73 1.52 -23.26 11.94
C TYR A 73 0.29 -23.38 11.05
N LEU A 74 0.14 -22.45 10.12
CA LEU A 74 -0.95 -22.48 9.15
C LEU A 74 -0.42 -22.80 7.75
N PRO A 75 -1.15 -23.63 6.98
CA PRO A 75 -0.77 -23.91 5.61
C PRO A 75 -1.07 -22.71 4.72
N VAL A 76 -0.12 -22.34 3.87
CA VAL A 76 -0.34 -21.35 2.81
C VAL A 76 -1.46 -21.82 1.88
N LYS A 77 -2.49 -21.01 1.68
CA LYS A 77 -3.67 -21.34 0.86
C LYS A 77 -3.62 -20.75 -0.54
N TRP A 78 -2.85 -19.68 -0.71
CA TRP A 78 -2.72 -18.96 -1.96
C TRP A 78 -1.39 -18.24 -2.01
N ILE A 79 -0.84 -18.14 -3.21
CA ILE A 79 0.40 -17.43 -3.51
C ILE A 79 0.22 -16.73 -4.84
N ASP A 80 0.70 -15.50 -4.91
CA ASP A 80 0.76 -14.73 -6.14
C ASP A 80 2.02 -13.87 -6.19
N LYS A 81 2.32 -13.39 -7.39
CA LYS A 81 3.44 -12.49 -7.64
C LYS A 81 3.03 -11.39 -8.60
N ILE A 82 3.36 -10.16 -8.24
CA ILE A 82 3.06 -8.97 -9.02
C ILE A 82 4.38 -8.36 -9.47
N GLN A 83 4.57 -8.33 -10.79
CA GLN A 83 5.77 -7.77 -11.41
C GLN A 83 5.49 -6.33 -11.83
N LEU A 84 6.36 -5.43 -11.40
CA LEU A 84 6.34 -4.02 -11.76
C LEU A 84 7.58 -3.71 -12.60
N ASP A 85 7.35 -3.16 -13.78
CA ASP A 85 8.40 -2.74 -14.71
C ASP A 85 8.90 -1.32 -14.40
N THR A 86 10.02 -0.96 -15.03
CA THR A 86 10.63 0.37 -14.88
C THR A 86 9.69 1.51 -15.20
N LYS A 87 8.84 1.32 -16.22
CA LYS A 87 7.91 2.37 -16.67
C LYS A 87 6.85 2.63 -15.60
N PHE A 88 6.28 1.56 -15.03
CA PHE A 88 5.31 1.65 -13.96
C PHE A 88 5.93 2.28 -12.71
N LEU A 89 7.10 1.83 -12.27
CA LEU A 89 7.79 2.37 -11.08
C LEU A 89 8.22 3.83 -11.23
N SER A 90 8.47 4.29 -12.47
CA SER A 90 8.76 5.70 -12.77
C SER A 90 7.50 6.57 -12.70
N LEU A 91 6.35 6.04 -13.13
CA LEU A 91 5.06 6.73 -13.07
C LEU A 91 4.42 6.70 -11.68
N HIS A 92 4.72 5.64 -10.91
CA HIS A 92 4.20 5.39 -9.58
C HIS A 92 5.31 5.24 -8.54
N PRO A 93 6.02 6.33 -8.18
CA PRO A 93 7.08 6.29 -7.16
C PRO A 93 6.60 5.77 -5.80
N GLU A 94 5.30 5.89 -5.50
CA GLU A 94 4.62 5.36 -4.33
C GLU A 94 4.60 3.83 -4.25
N ALA A 95 4.78 3.13 -5.37
CA ALA A 95 4.85 1.67 -5.40
C ALA A 95 6.24 1.10 -5.04
N ASN A 96 7.26 1.97 -4.95
CA ASN A 96 8.61 1.53 -4.59
C ASN A 96 8.66 0.99 -3.17
N PRO A 97 9.44 -0.07 -2.93
CA PRO A 97 9.47 -0.79 -1.66
C PRO A 97 10.12 0.06 -0.57
N ILE A 98 9.72 -0.22 0.67
CA ILE A 98 10.39 0.29 1.86
C ILE A 98 11.49 -0.69 2.25
N PHE A 99 12.71 -0.18 2.31
CA PHE A 99 13.89 -0.88 2.81
C PHE A 99 13.94 -0.77 4.33
N ILE A 100 13.93 -1.91 4.99
CA ILE A 100 14.07 -2.02 6.44
C ILE A 100 15.40 -2.71 6.70
N PRO A 101 16.44 -1.97 7.16
CA PRO A 101 17.75 -2.54 7.42
C PRO A 101 17.73 -3.53 8.58
N GLN A 102 18.66 -4.49 8.57
CA GLN A 102 18.90 -5.40 9.70
C GLN A 102 19.03 -4.62 11.02
N GLY A 103 18.33 -5.09 12.06
CA GLY A 103 18.39 -4.49 13.40
C GLY A 103 17.82 -3.07 13.54
N SER A 104 17.13 -2.55 12.51
CA SER A 104 16.60 -1.18 12.53
C SER A 104 15.40 -0.97 13.46
N LEU A 105 14.62 -2.02 13.75
CA LEU A 105 13.38 -1.92 14.53
C LEU A 105 13.55 -2.38 15.99
N ALA A 106 14.42 -3.37 16.23
CA ALA A 106 14.85 -3.79 17.55
C ALA A 106 16.22 -4.48 17.47
N PRO A 107 16.91 -4.71 18.60
CA PRO A 107 18.14 -5.50 18.61
C PRO A 107 17.89 -6.84 17.90
N MET A 108 18.66 -7.10 16.84
CA MET A 108 18.55 -8.30 15.99
C MET A 108 17.24 -8.42 15.16
N ALA A 109 16.39 -7.39 15.08
CA ALA A 109 15.17 -7.40 14.25
C ALA A 109 15.06 -6.17 13.32
N PRO A 110 14.87 -6.38 12.01
CA PRO A 110 14.82 -7.67 11.31
C PRO A 110 16.16 -8.41 11.33
N ASN A 111 16.12 -9.73 11.15
CA ASN A 111 17.29 -10.63 11.15
C ASN A 111 18.22 -10.38 9.95
N SER A 112 17.67 -9.88 8.85
CA SER A 112 18.39 -9.42 7.67
C SER A 112 17.66 -8.23 7.04
N ASP A 113 18.32 -7.56 6.10
CA ASP A 113 17.70 -6.52 5.29
C ASP A 113 16.46 -7.06 4.56
N ILE A 114 15.34 -6.35 4.67
CA ILE A 114 14.08 -6.73 4.02
C ILE A 114 13.50 -5.56 3.23
N LEU A 115 12.91 -5.88 2.09
CA LEU A 115 12.16 -4.95 1.25
C LEU A 115 10.68 -5.35 1.27
N VAL A 116 9.82 -4.41 1.63
CA VAL A 116 8.37 -4.64 1.75
C VAL A 116 7.58 -3.57 1.02
N SER A 117 6.36 -3.91 0.61
CA SER A 117 5.43 -2.92 0.05
C SER A 117 5.15 -1.81 1.07
N PRO A 118 5.00 -0.54 0.66
CA PRO A 118 4.69 0.57 1.56
C PRO A 118 3.45 0.37 2.41
N VAL A 119 2.44 -0.34 1.92
CA VAL A 119 1.20 -0.62 2.66
C VAL A 119 1.23 -1.93 3.43
N GLN A 120 2.37 -2.63 3.44
CA GLN A 120 2.51 -3.86 4.22
C GLN A 120 2.46 -3.52 5.71
N ASN A 121 1.54 -4.14 6.43
CA ASN A 121 1.38 -3.94 7.87
C ASN A 121 2.33 -4.84 8.66
N LEU A 122 2.98 -4.27 9.68
CA LEU A 122 3.87 -4.98 10.60
C LEU A 122 3.63 -4.54 12.05
N LYS A 123 3.94 -5.43 13.01
CA LYS A 123 3.91 -5.13 14.44
C LYS A 123 5.32 -4.81 14.93
N LEU A 124 5.45 -3.72 15.67
CA LEU A 124 6.73 -3.30 16.22
C LEU A 124 7.15 -4.18 17.42
N PRO A 125 8.43 -4.60 17.52
CA PRO A 125 8.86 -5.48 18.61
C PRO A 125 8.75 -4.88 20.02
N LYS A 126 8.87 -3.54 20.15
CA LYS A 126 8.71 -2.81 21.43
C LYS A 126 7.28 -2.84 21.99
N HIS A 127 6.36 -3.45 21.26
CA HIS A 127 4.93 -3.44 21.47
C HIS A 127 4.41 -4.88 21.44
N THR A 128 4.81 -5.69 22.42
CA THR A 128 4.30 -7.05 22.62
C THR A 128 2.95 -7.03 23.34
N SER A 129 1.94 -7.61 22.67
CA SER A 129 0.53 -7.73 23.07
C SER A 129 -0.31 -6.44 23.00
N GLY A 130 -1.31 -6.43 22.11
CA GLY A 130 -2.37 -5.40 22.05
C GLY A 130 -2.08 -4.14 21.21
N THR A 131 -0.88 -3.97 20.66
CA THR A 131 -0.60 -2.82 19.79
C THR A 131 -1.04 -3.10 18.35
N PRO A 132 -1.73 -2.15 17.69
CA PRO A 132 -2.14 -2.31 16.31
C PRO A 132 -0.94 -2.45 15.36
N ALA A 133 -1.13 -3.23 14.29
CA ALA A 133 -0.16 -3.25 13.21
C ALA A 133 -0.09 -1.86 12.56
N ILE A 134 1.10 -1.48 12.10
CA ILE A 134 1.34 -0.22 11.42
C ILE A 134 1.86 -0.48 10.01
N SER A 135 1.53 0.42 9.10
CA SER A 135 2.01 0.37 7.72
C SER A 135 3.52 0.64 7.64
N ALA A 136 4.23 -0.07 6.77
CA ALA A 136 5.66 0.11 6.55
C ALA A 136 6.01 1.55 6.12
N GLN A 137 5.11 2.26 5.44
CA GLN A 137 5.32 3.66 5.09
C GLN A 137 5.39 4.58 6.31
N SER A 138 4.69 4.25 7.40
CA SER A 138 4.64 5.09 8.61
C SER A 138 5.93 5.05 9.46
N ILE A 139 6.82 4.10 9.21
CA ILE A 139 8.11 3.95 9.91
C ILE A 139 9.30 4.50 9.13
N VAL A 140 9.07 5.01 7.91
CA VAL A 140 10.11 5.66 7.10
C VAL A 140 10.72 6.83 7.87
N GLY A 141 12.04 6.95 7.81
CA GLY A 141 12.82 7.98 8.54
C GLY A 141 13.31 7.53 9.92
N ARG A 142 12.95 6.32 10.38
CA ARG A 142 13.49 5.71 11.62
C ARG A 142 14.56 4.70 11.25
N GLY A 143 15.68 4.62 11.98
CA GLY A 143 16.65 3.52 11.85
C GLY A 143 17.14 3.24 10.42
N ASN A 144 17.39 4.29 9.62
CA ASN A 144 17.76 4.20 8.19
C ASN A 144 16.73 3.51 7.28
N ILE A 145 15.48 3.39 7.74
CA ILE A 145 14.36 2.87 6.97
C ILE A 145 13.95 3.92 5.95
N ALA A 146 13.98 3.54 4.67
CA ALA A 146 13.77 4.46 3.56
C ALA A 146 13.09 3.76 2.39
N ARG A 147 12.37 4.53 1.58
CA ARG A 147 11.90 4.04 0.28
C ARG A 147 13.09 3.85 -0.66
N LYS A 148 13.17 2.69 -1.31
CA LYS A 148 14.26 2.35 -2.23
C LYS A 148 13.73 2.32 -3.65
N SER A 149 14.21 3.24 -4.49
CA SER A 149 13.88 3.24 -5.92
C SER A 149 14.39 1.96 -6.58
N GLN A 150 13.54 1.28 -7.35
CA GLN A 150 13.87 0.06 -8.07
C GLN A 150 13.60 0.25 -9.57
N GLN A 151 14.39 -0.42 -10.42
CA GLN A 151 14.13 -0.44 -11.86
C GLN A 151 13.09 -1.51 -12.20
N ASN A 152 13.25 -2.73 -11.68
CA ASN A 152 12.24 -3.78 -11.77
C ASN A 152 12.00 -4.34 -10.37
N LEU A 153 10.75 -4.74 -10.10
CA LEU A 153 10.35 -5.24 -8.80
C LEU A 153 9.36 -6.39 -8.95
N THR A 154 9.46 -7.38 -8.08
CA THR A 154 8.42 -8.41 -7.92
C THR A 154 7.98 -8.41 -6.47
N TYR A 155 6.69 -8.14 -6.25
CA TYR A 155 6.04 -8.36 -4.97
C TYR A 155 5.48 -9.78 -4.92
N TYR A 156 5.80 -10.50 -3.86
CA TYR A 156 5.24 -11.80 -3.51
C TYR A 156 4.15 -11.60 -2.46
N LEU A 157 3.00 -12.21 -2.72
CA LEU A 157 1.83 -12.17 -1.87
C LEU A 157 1.44 -13.60 -1.53
N PHE A 158 0.93 -13.81 -0.33
CA PHE A 158 0.37 -15.08 0.07
C PHE A 158 -0.67 -14.85 1.17
N HIS A 159 -1.55 -15.82 1.39
CA HIS A 159 -2.44 -15.81 2.55
C HIS A 159 -2.67 -17.23 3.10
N CYS A 160 -3.07 -17.32 4.37
CA CYS A 160 -3.28 -18.58 5.07
C CYS A 160 -4.76 -19.00 5.18
N GLY A 161 -5.66 -18.21 4.60
CA GLY A 161 -7.12 -18.45 4.64
C GLY A 161 -7.82 -17.77 5.82
N GLU A 162 -7.06 -17.11 6.69
CA GLU A 162 -7.54 -16.28 7.79
C GLU A 162 -6.60 -15.09 7.99
N ASP A 163 -7.11 -14.04 8.63
CA ASP A 163 -6.34 -12.85 8.98
C ASP A 163 -5.41 -13.15 10.15
N THR A 164 -4.11 -13.21 9.89
CA THR A 164 -3.13 -13.60 10.90
C THR A 164 -1.82 -12.84 10.75
N SER A 165 -1.02 -12.82 11.82
CA SER A 165 0.32 -12.26 11.76
C SER A 165 1.35 -13.38 11.59
N ILE A 166 2.16 -13.31 10.53
CA ILE A 166 3.18 -14.31 10.19
C ILE A 166 4.58 -13.79 10.54
N SER A 167 5.44 -14.68 11.01
CA SER A 167 6.84 -14.35 11.30
C SER A 167 7.67 -14.34 10.01
N ILE A 168 8.25 -13.19 9.68
CA ILE A 168 9.15 -13.00 8.52
C ILE A 168 10.36 -12.19 8.98
N ASP A 169 11.56 -12.73 8.80
CA ASP A 169 12.84 -12.16 9.26
C ASP A 169 12.82 -11.69 10.74
N GLY A 170 12.13 -12.43 11.60
CA GLY A 170 12.02 -12.13 13.03
C GLY A 170 11.04 -10.99 13.37
N LEU A 171 10.33 -10.44 12.38
CA LEU A 171 9.24 -9.49 12.56
C LEU A 171 7.90 -10.16 12.35
N TRP A 172 6.84 -9.54 12.88
CA TRP A 172 5.46 -9.99 12.70
C TRP A 172 4.76 -9.13 11.65
N PHE A 173 4.39 -9.73 10.53
CA PHE A 173 3.65 -9.05 9.47
C PHE A 173 2.21 -9.52 9.41
N GLU A 174 1.28 -8.59 9.26
CA GLU A 174 -0.14 -8.90 9.12
C GLU A 174 -0.44 -9.31 7.68
N ILE A 175 -1.00 -10.51 7.54
CA ILE A 175 -1.39 -11.11 6.27
C ILE A 175 -2.91 -11.24 6.29
N LEU A 176 -3.56 -10.43 5.45
CA LEU A 176 -5.02 -10.38 5.36
C LEU A 176 -5.51 -11.30 4.24
N HIS A 177 -6.63 -11.97 4.49
CA HIS A 177 -7.42 -12.69 3.52
C HIS A 177 -8.45 -11.71 2.91
N LYS A 178 -8.17 -11.18 1.72
CA LYS A 178 -9.08 -10.31 0.98
C LYS A 178 -9.55 -10.96 -0.31
#